data_AF-A0A382JKB8-F1
#
_entry.id   AF-A0A382JKB8-F1
#
_cell.length_a   1.000
_cell.length_b   1.000
_cell.length_c   1.000
_cell.angle_alpha   90.00
_cell.angle_beta   90.00
_cell.angle_gamma   90.00
#
_symmetry.space_group_name_H-M   'P 1'
#
loop_
_entity.id
_entity.type
_entity.pdbx_description
1 polymer ?
#
loop_
_entity_poly.entity_id
_entity_poly.type
_entity_poly.pdbx_seq_one_letter_code
_entity_poly.pdbx_strand_id
1 'polypeptide(L)' 'MVGNQDTFEMYGTPYCGKGEPNQSIRVGHASPVCLFENVEIFGGA' A
#
# COMPACT_ATOMS: atom_id res chain seq x y z
N MET A 1 4.03 -18.03 -8.04
CA MET A 1 4.34 -16.84 -7.23
C MET A 1 3.67 -15.66 -7.88
N VAL A 2 3.03 -14.79 -7.10
CA VAL A 2 2.48 -13.52 -7.58
C VAL A 2 3.42 -12.43 -7.08
N GLY A 3 4.06 -11.71 -8.01
CA GLY A 3 5.08 -10.70 -7.71
C GLY A 3 6.53 -11.21 -7.76
N ASN A 4 7.45 -10.31 -8.13
CA ASN A 4 8.90 -10.51 -8.12
C ASN A 4 9.61 -9.14 -8.02
N GLN A 5 10.93 -9.09 -8.19
CA GLN A 5 11.68 -7.84 -8.15
C GLN A 5 11.36 -6.90 -9.32
N ASP A 6 10.97 -7.45 -10.47
CA ASP A 6 10.59 -6.67 -11.65
C ASP A 6 9.26 -5.92 -11.47
N THR A 7 8.44 -6.35 -10.51
CA THR A 7 7.16 -5.70 -10.17
C THR A 7 7.21 -4.86 -8.90
N PHE A 8 8.39 -4.68 -8.32
CA PHE A 8 8.57 -3.83 -7.14
C PHE A 8 8.54 -2.36 -7.54
N GLU A 9 7.61 -1.62 -6.95
CA GLU A 9 7.46 -0.19 -7.20
C GLU A 9 7.15 0.58 -5.90
N MET A 10 7.49 1.87 -5.89
CA MET A 10 7.18 2.78 -4.80
C MET A 10 5.90 3.55 -5.11
N TYR A 11 4.96 3.55 -4.18
CA TYR A 11 3.63 4.15 -4.36
C TYR A 11 3.25 5.04 -3.17
N GLY A 12 2.25 5.91 -3.37
CA GLY A 12 1.62 6.67 -2.30
C GLY A 12 2.29 8.00 -1.92
N THR A 13 1.74 8.64 -0.89
CA THR A 13 2.17 9.94 -0.36
C THR A 13 3.42 9.79 0.51
N PRO A 14 4.37 10.75 0.53
CA PRO A 14 5.60 10.65 1.33
C PRO A 14 5.37 10.84 2.84
N TYR A 15 4.23 10.40 3.39
CA TYR A 15 3.89 10.50 4.80
C TYR A 15 3.32 9.16 5.29
N CYS A 16 3.67 8.75 6.51
CA CYS A 16 3.32 7.45 7.09
C CYS A 16 1.83 7.14 7.25
N GLY A 17 0.95 8.13 7.05
CA GLY A 17 -0.50 7.91 7.03
C GLY A 17 -1.08 7.34 8.32
N LYS A 18 -0.38 7.45 9.47
CA LYS A 18 -0.88 6.91 10.76
C LYS A 18 -2.25 7.47 11.16
N GLY A 19 -2.60 8.64 10.64
CA GLY A 19 -3.97 9.16 10.68
C GLY A 19 -4.30 9.95 11.95
N GLU A 20 -3.39 10.01 12.92
CA GLU A 20 -3.57 10.85 14.10
C GLU A 20 -3.17 12.31 13.83
N PRO A 21 -3.93 13.30 14.37
CA PRO A 21 -3.56 14.70 14.29
C PRO A 21 -2.14 14.93 14.80
N ASN A 22 -1.35 15.66 14.01
CA ASN A 22 0.04 16.00 14.31
C ASN A 22 1.03 14.80 14.36
N GLN A 23 0.64 13.61 13.89
CA GLN A 23 1.54 12.47 13.71
C GLN A 23 1.81 12.22 12.22
N SER A 24 2.74 13.01 11.67
CA SER A 24 3.24 12.80 10.32
C SER A 24 4.76 12.69 10.33
N ILE A 25 5.28 11.61 9.74
CA ILE A 25 6.69 11.43 9.44
C ILE A 25 6.81 11.06 7.96
N ARG A 26 7.88 11.55 7.32
CA ARG A 26 8.15 11.19 5.93
C ARG A 26 8.67 9.76 5.84
N VAL A 27 7.99 8.95 5.03
CA VAL A 27 8.37 7.56 4.74
C VAL A 27 8.11 7.25 3.26
N GLY A 28 8.71 6.18 2.75
CA GLY A 28 8.36 5.59 1.46
C GLY A 28 7.50 4.34 1.65
N HIS A 29 6.55 4.11 0.75
CA HIS A 29 5.80 2.85 0.68
C HIS A 29 6.15 2.16 -0.63
N ALA A 30 6.37 0.85 -0.58
CA ALA A 30 6.73 0.07 -1.74
C ALA A 30 6.23 -1.36 -1.58
N SER A 31 5.88 -1.98 -2.70
CA SER A 31 5.43 -3.38 -2.73
C SER A 31 5.68 -3.97 -4.12
N PRO A 32 6.02 -5.26 -4.23
CA PRO A 32 5.78 -6.00 -5.46
C PRO A 32 4.28 -6.21 -5.66
N VAL A 33 3.88 -6.76 -6.81
CA VAL A 33 2.49 -7.21 -7.02
C VAL A 33 2.13 -8.28 -5.97
N CYS A 34 0.98 -8.11 -5.31
CA CYS A 34 0.47 -9.04 -4.30
C CYS A 34 -0.91 -9.58 -4.69
N LEU A 35 -1.16 -10.84 -4.33
CA LEU A 35 -2.50 -11.44 -4.38
C LEU A 35 -3.00 -11.62 -2.96
N PHE A 36 -4.17 -11.06 -2.67
CA PHE A 36 -4.84 -11.20 -1.38
C PHE A 36 -6.10 -12.06 -1.56
N GLU A 37 -6.29 -13.01 -0.64
CA GLU A 37 -7.48 -13.86 -0.59
C GLU A 37 -8.40 -13.38 0.54
N ASN A 38 -9.71 -13.66 0.42
CA ASN A 38 -10.72 -13.34 1.43
C ASN A 38 -10.85 -11.84 1.77
N VAL A 39 -10.74 -10.97 0.77
CA VAL A 39 -10.95 -9.53 0.91
C VAL A 39 -12.43 -9.19 0.75
N GLU A 40 -13.00 -8.45 1.70
CA GLU A 40 -14.35 -7.90 1.58
C GLU A 40 -14.33 -6.68 0.64
N ILE A 41 -15.19 -6.68 -0.37
CA ILE A 41 -15.35 -5.56 -1.31
C ILE A 41 -16.73 -4.93 -1.09
N PHE A 42 -16.75 -3.63 -0.81
CA PHE A 42 -17.98 -2.87 -0.59
C PHE A 42 -18.21 -1.87 -1.74
N GLY A 43 -19.45 -1.76 -2.23
CA GLY A 43 -19.85 -0.69 -3.17
C GLY A 43 -19.44 -0.87 -4.64
N GLY A 44 -19.14 -2.08 -5.11
CA GLY A 44 -18.63 -2.35 -6.46
C GLY A 44 -19.67 -2.43 -7.59
N ALA A 45 -20.67 -1.54 -7.60
CA ALA A 45 -21.65 -1.44 -8.70
C ALA A 45 -21.06 -0.74 -9.94
#